data_AF-A0A1F9XMY2-F1
#
_entry.id   AF-A0A1F9XMY2-F1
#
_cell.length_a   1.000
_cell.length_b   1.000
_cell.length_c   1.000
_cell.angle_alpha   90.00
_cell.angle_beta   90.00
_cell.angle_gamma   90.00
#
_symmetry.space_group_name_H-M   'P 1'
#
loop_
_entity.id
_entity.type
_entity.pdbx_description
1 polymer ?
#
loop_
_entity_poly.entity_id
_entity_poly.type
_entity_poly.pdbx_seq_one_letter_code
_entity_poly.pdbx_strand_id
1 'polypeptide(L)'
;MTNTDTTIFDDSIRSGYEKCTGCGVCMLTCPVWRQTRDVMLTICGRTRVIQGGGSPEDVRESLMACVLCGACGSVCPAEVDTVGLTTELRMCLAGPKIPAPRKPSSGSGKASGKIFFPGHAMRENEKILKRALGLLEQNGFASFEDSEISAMAAEMEAGIRPDPQRLKAFIRSMSDVTEIVAADGFLHRHLRQWLPGVRVTGLGEALLRRPDVKKAFKNTDLYIIEARGYHADHVRLVKVYDRMRLETGCRLNTSLQRAAIPTGATNLNKGSGAARVDAEEQARWIMDKRRPARVVVEAMEDLELFKKMSGPEVIHVSELI
;
A
#
# COMPACT_ATOMS: atom_id res chain seq x y z
N MET A 1 29.40 -14.63 6.85
CA MET A 1 28.24 -14.12 7.59
C MET A 1 28.32 -12.60 7.56
N THR A 2 27.65 -11.97 6.60
CA THR A 2 27.65 -10.52 6.42
C THR A 2 26.62 -9.88 7.33
N ASN A 3 26.92 -8.68 7.84
CA ASN A 3 26.13 -7.84 8.76
C ASN A 3 24.65 -7.56 8.37
N THR A 4 24.18 -8.07 7.22
CA THR A 4 22.84 -7.89 6.66
C THR A 4 21.79 -8.84 7.24
N ASP A 5 22.17 -10.01 7.77
CA ASP A 5 21.20 -10.96 8.35
C ASP A 5 20.62 -10.47 9.69
N THR A 6 21.34 -9.63 10.43
CA THR A 6 20.96 -9.20 11.79
C THR A 6 19.98 -8.02 11.79
N THR A 7 19.92 -7.22 10.72
CA THR A 7 19.05 -6.03 10.66
C THR A 7 17.59 -6.32 10.28
N ILE A 8 17.28 -7.52 9.76
CA ILE A 8 15.91 -7.90 9.38
C ILE A 8 15.09 -8.33 10.61
N PHE A 9 15.76 -8.68 11.72
CA PHE A 9 15.15 -9.28 12.91
C PHE A 9 15.37 -8.46 14.21
N ASP A 10 15.83 -7.22 14.12
CA ASP A 10 16.02 -6.37 15.30
C ASP A 10 14.65 -6.01 15.91
N ASP A 11 14.46 -6.35 17.19
CA ASP A 11 13.22 -6.17 17.95
C ASP A 11 12.98 -4.74 18.45
N SER A 12 13.89 -3.80 18.15
CA SER A 12 13.74 -2.40 18.52
C SER A 12 12.94 -1.61 17.49
N ILE A 13 11.96 -0.82 17.96
CA ILE A 13 11.18 0.13 17.14
C ILE A 13 12.14 1.19 16.59
N ARG A 14 12.69 0.97 15.39
CA ARG A 14 13.56 1.95 14.70
C ARG A 14 12.75 2.93 13.85
N SER A 15 11.53 3.24 14.29
CA SER A 15 10.65 4.15 13.56
C SER A 15 11.00 5.63 13.71
N GLY A 16 11.89 5.98 14.64
CA GLY A 16 12.24 7.37 14.93
C GLY A 16 11.13 8.16 15.62
N TYR A 17 10.13 7.48 16.20
CA TYR A 17 8.98 8.10 16.84
C TYR A 17 9.33 9.13 17.92
N GLU A 18 10.50 9.01 18.55
CA GLU A 18 11.01 9.97 19.54
C GLU A 18 11.21 11.38 18.98
N LYS A 19 11.42 11.51 17.67
CA LYS A 19 11.55 12.80 16.99
C LYS A 19 10.19 13.50 16.81
N CYS A 20 9.08 12.84 17.11
CA CYS A 20 7.76 13.41 16.92
C CYS A 20 7.53 14.61 17.82
N THR A 21 7.25 15.76 17.20
CA THR A 21 6.95 17.02 17.89
C THR A 21 5.46 17.22 18.16
N GLY A 22 4.60 16.29 17.71
CA GLY A 22 3.14 16.40 17.83
C GLY A 22 2.52 17.54 17.02
N CYS A 23 3.15 17.95 15.91
CA CYS A 23 2.70 19.07 15.07
C CYS A 23 1.33 18.86 14.37
N GLY A 24 0.82 17.62 14.33
CA GLY A 24 -0.50 17.31 13.76
C GLY A 24 -0.60 17.32 12.22
N VAL A 25 0.49 17.61 11.49
CA VAL A 25 0.50 17.64 10.01
C VAL A 25 -0.01 16.32 9.40
N CYS A 26 0.38 15.19 9.99
CA CYS A 26 -0.05 13.85 9.58
C CYS A 26 -1.57 13.62 9.65
N MET A 27 -2.29 14.36 10.50
CA MET A 27 -3.75 14.23 10.64
C MET A 27 -4.50 14.81 9.44
N LEU A 28 -3.92 15.80 8.75
CA LEU A 28 -4.56 16.47 7.61
C LEU A 28 -4.85 15.51 6.44
N THR A 29 -4.09 14.41 6.35
CA THR A 29 -4.25 13.38 5.32
C THR A 29 -4.76 12.04 5.87
N CYS A 30 -5.02 11.94 7.18
CA CYS A 30 -5.41 10.70 7.82
C CYS A 30 -6.92 10.45 7.66
N PRO A 31 -7.36 9.32 7.06
CA PRO A 31 -8.79 9.02 6.91
C PRO A 31 -9.47 8.75 8.27
N VAL A 32 -8.73 8.22 9.25
CA VAL A 32 -9.26 8.00 10.62
C VAL A 32 -9.62 9.34 11.25
N TRP A 33 -8.68 10.29 11.29
CA TRP A 33 -8.94 11.64 11.82
C TRP A 33 -10.13 12.30 11.11
N ARG A 34 -10.21 12.17 9.78
CA ARG A 34 -11.28 12.78 8.99
C ARG A 34 -12.67 12.33 9.45
N GLN A 35 -12.84 11.04 9.73
CA GLN A 35 -14.13 10.44 10.08
C GLN A 35 -14.42 10.48 11.58
N THR A 36 -13.41 10.29 12.44
CA THR A 36 -13.62 10.19 13.88
C THR A 36 -13.42 11.51 14.62
N ARG A 37 -12.57 12.40 14.10
CA ARG A 37 -12.10 13.62 14.80
C ARG A 37 -11.48 13.32 16.17
N ASP A 38 -11.03 12.08 16.37
CA ASP A 38 -10.38 11.64 17.59
C ASP A 38 -8.88 11.53 17.36
N VAL A 39 -8.12 12.38 18.03
CA VAL A 39 -6.66 12.44 17.93
C VAL A 39 -6.01 11.17 18.47
N MET A 40 -6.62 10.51 19.46
CA MET A 40 -6.10 9.29 20.08
C MET A 40 -6.10 8.13 19.09
N LEU A 41 -7.04 8.11 18.15
CA LEU A 41 -7.10 7.11 17.08
C LEU A 41 -6.10 7.36 15.94
N THR A 42 -5.30 8.42 16.00
CA THR A 42 -4.32 8.77 14.97
C THR A 42 -2.89 8.40 15.38
N ILE A 43 -1.97 8.45 14.40
CA ILE A 43 -0.54 8.31 14.68
C ILE A 43 -0.01 9.40 15.64
N CYS A 44 -0.63 10.59 15.65
CA CYS A 44 -0.23 11.69 16.52
C CYS A 44 -0.48 11.32 17.99
N GLY A 45 -1.72 10.93 18.32
CA GLY A 45 -2.06 10.45 19.66
C GLY A 45 -1.24 9.23 20.07
N ARG A 46 -1.12 8.25 19.17
CA ARG A 46 -0.32 7.05 19.41
C ARG A 46 1.12 7.36 19.78
N THR A 47 1.78 8.22 18.99
CA THR A 47 3.18 8.55 19.24
C THR A 47 3.36 9.27 20.57
N ARG A 48 2.41 10.14 20.96
CA ARG A 48 2.45 10.80 22.27
C ARG A 48 2.34 9.83 23.44
N VAL A 49 1.46 8.83 23.33
CA VAL A 49 1.32 7.81 24.37
C VAL A 49 2.63 7.02 24.52
N ILE A 50 3.22 6.56 23.41
CA ILE A 50 4.47 5.78 23.45
C ILE A 50 5.65 6.65 23.96
N GLN A 51 5.77 7.91 23.52
CA GLN A 51 6.78 8.86 24.05
C GLN A 51 6.63 9.09 25.56
N GLY A 52 5.40 8.99 26.08
CA GLY A 52 5.10 9.09 27.52
C GLY A 52 5.34 7.80 28.31
N GLY A 53 5.88 6.75 27.69
CA GLY A 53 6.10 5.45 28.33
C GLY A 53 4.88 4.52 28.32
N GLY A 54 3.84 4.85 27.54
CA GLY A 54 2.69 3.98 27.35
C GLY A 54 3.03 2.71 26.57
N SER A 55 2.22 1.68 26.78
CA SER A 55 2.37 0.37 26.16
C SER A 55 1.57 0.26 24.84
N PRO A 56 1.83 -0.76 24.01
CA PRO A 56 1.00 -1.06 22.84
C PRO A 56 -0.47 -1.31 23.19
N GLU A 57 -0.78 -1.77 24.41
CA GLU A 57 -2.15 -1.99 24.89
C GLU A 57 -2.93 -0.68 25.00
N ASP A 58 -2.28 0.36 25.53
CA ASP A 58 -2.88 1.70 25.73
C ASP A 58 -3.30 2.37 24.41
N VAL A 59 -2.78 1.89 23.29
CA VAL A 59 -3.07 2.39 21.95
C VAL A 59 -3.69 1.33 21.03
N ARG A 60 -4.19 0.22 21.58
CA ARG A 60 -4.78 -0.89 20.82
C ARG A 60 -5.83 -0.43 19.83
N GLU A 61 -6.76 0.42 20.27
CA GLU A 61 -7.83 0.91 19.40
C GLU A 61 -7.29 1.75 18.24
N SER A 62 -6.36 2.65 18.53
CA SER A 62 -5.65 3.45 17.52
C SER A 62 -4.92 2.59 16.50
N LEU A 63 -4.28 1.51 16.96
CA LEU A 63 -3.58 0.56 16.10
C LEU A 63 -4.53 -0.16 15.16
N MET A 64 -5.70 -0.59 15.64
CA MET A 64 -6.68 -1.31 14.81
C MET A 64 -7.44 -0.38 13.85
N ALA A 65 -7.66 0.89 14.23
CA ALA A 65 -8.29 1.90 13.39
C ALA A 65 -7.44 2.25 12.15
N CYS A 66 -6.11 2.13 12.23
CA CYS A 66 -5.21 2.49 11.14
C CYS A 66 -5.43 1.63 9.88
N VAL A 67 -5.51 2.26 8.70
CA VAL A 67 -5.63 1.57 7.41
C VAL A 67 -4.27 1.32 6.72
N LEU A 68 -3.15 1.57 7.42
CA LEU A 68 -1.77 1.42 6.92
C LEU A 68 -1.47 2.13 5.58
N CYS A 69 -2.23 3.17 5.22
CA CYS A 69 -2.07 3.89 3.95
C CYS A 69 -0.71 4.59 3.75
N GLY A 70 0.07 4.82 4.82
CA GLY A 70 1.37 5.51 4.75
C GLY A 70 1.33 7.02 4.56
N ALA A 71 0.16 7.63 4.36
CA ALA A 71 0.03 9.06 4.07
C ALA A 71 0.61 9.95 5.18
N CYS A 72 0.54 9.51 6.44
CA CYS A 72 1.12 10.24 7.56
C CYS A 72 2.66 10.30 7.52
N GLY A 73 3.32 9.24 7.03
CA GLY A 73 4.78 9.19 6.91
C GLY A 73 5.29 10.07 5.78
N SER A 74 4.58 10.12 4.65
CA SER A 74 4.97 10.93 3.49
C SER A 74 4.93 12.44 3.73
N VAL A 75 4.17 12.90 4.74
CA VAL A 75 4.05 14.33 5.09
C VAL A 75 4.73 14.67 6.42
N CYS A 76 5.42 13.71 7.05
CA CYS A 76 6.02 13.93 8.36
C CYS A 76 7.30 14.78 8.26
N PRO A 77 7.35 15.98 8.86
CA PRO A 77 8.56 16.82 8.82
C PRO A 77 9.70 16.27 9.68
N ALA A 78 9.39 15.37 10.63
CA ALA A 78 10.37 14.72 11.50
C ALA A 78 10.83 13.35 10.96
N GLU A 79 10.36 12.96 9.77
CA GLU A 79 10.69 11.69 9.10
C GLU A 79 10.44 10.47 9.99
N VAL A 80 9.36 10.51 10.80
CA VAL A 80 8.91 9.37 11.58
C VAL A 80 8.37 8.31 10.62
N ASP A 81 8.88 7.10 10.74
CA ASP A 81 8.39 5.94 10.02
C ASP A 81 7.09 5.42 10.67
N THR A 82 6.00 6.10 10.34
CA THR A 82 4.69 5.86 10.92
C THR A 82 4.11 4.48 10.60
N VAL A 83 4.46 3.93 9.42
CA VAL A 83 3.99 2.60 9.01
C VAL A 83 4.73 1.55 9.82
N GLY A 84 6.07 1.63 9.88
CA GLY A 84 6.90 0.73 10.69
C GLY A 84 6.46 0.71 12.15
N LEU A 85 6.30 1.88 12.77
CA LEU A 85 5.78 2.00 14.14
C LEU A 85 4.43 1.29 14.31
N THR A 86 3.50 1.49 13.37
CA THR A 86 2.17 0.87 13.47
C THR A 86 2.26 -0.65 13.39
N THR A 87 3.02 -1.17 12.44
CA THR A 87 3.14 -2.62 12.23
C THR A 87 3.86 -3.30 13.39
N GLU A 88 4.92 -2.69 13.92
CA GLU A 88 5.66 -3.22 15.08
C GLU A 88 4.79 -3.25 16.34
N LEU A 89 4.06 -2.18 16.63
CA LEU A 89 3.15 -2.14 17.78
C LEU A 89 1.99 -3.14 17.63
N ARG A 90 1.46 -3.34 16.42
CA ARG A 90 0.49 -4.42 16.15
C ARG A 90 1.10 -5.81 16.45
N MET A 91 2.36 -6.02 16.11
CA MET A 91 3.09 -7.25 16.42
C MET A 91 3.31 -7.46 17.92
N CYS A 92 3.63 -6.41 18.67
CA CYS A 92 3.70 -6.49 20.12
C CYS A 92 2.35 -6.89 20.74
N LEU A 93 1.23 -6.37 20.21
CA LEU A 93 -0.12 -6.72 20.68
C LEU A 93 -0.55 -8.16 20.34
N ALA A 94 -0.11 -8.68 19.20
CA ALA A 94 -0.44 -10.04 18.78
C ALA A 94 0.31 -11.09 19.62
N GLY A 95 1.46 -10.73 20.19
CA GLY A 95 2.37 -11.65 20.87
C GLY A 95 3.13 -12.55 19.88
N PRO A 96 3.84 -13.58 20.37
CA PRO A 96 4.56 -14.55 19.53
C PRO A 96 3.59 -15.52 18.85
N LYS A 97 2.72 -15.00 17.98
CA LYS A 97 1.89 -15.82 17.10
C LYS A 97 2.73 -16.16 15.87
N ILE A 98 3.17 -17.41 15.80
CA ILE A 98 3.71 -17.96 14.56
C ILE A 98 2.50 -18.25 13.65
N PRO A 99 2.52 -17.86 12.36
CA PRO A 99 1.47 -18.22 11.42
C PRO A 99 1.19 -19.72 11.47
N ALA A 100 -0.07 -20.12 11.35
CA ALA A 100 -0.40 -21.54 11.23
C ALA A 100 0.37 -22.17 10.07
N PRO A 101 0.91 -23.40 10.22
CA PRO A 101 1.67 -24.04 9.16
C PRO A 101 0.79 -24.19 7.92
N ARG A 102 1.14 -23.44 6.86
CA ARG A 102 0.55 -23.59 5.53
C ARG A 102 1.39 -24.59 4.74
N LYS A 103 0.72 -25.48 4.00
CA LYS A 103 1.42 -26.30 3.00
C LYS A 103 2.11 -25.33 2.02
N PRO A 104 3.41 -25.48 1.73
CA PRO A 104 4.05 -24.68 0.69
C PRO A 104 3.23 -24.82 -0.59
N SER A 105 2.73 -23.72 -1.12
CA SER A 105 2.07 -23.70 -2.42
C SER A 105 3.07 -24.20 -3.46
N SER A 106 2.61 -25.06 -4.36
CA SER A 106 3.42 -25.77 -5.38
C SER A 106 4.08 -24.88 -6.44
N GLY A 107 4.16 -23.56 -6.24
CA GLY A 107 4.81 -22.60 -7.13
C GLY A 107 6.12 -22.09 -6.52
N SER A 108 7.16 -22.92 -6.46
CA SER A 108 8.52 -22.51 -6.08
C SER A 108 9.47 -22.57 -7.27
N GLY A 109 9.02 -22.04 -8.41
CA GLY A 109 9.94 -21.76 -9.51
C GLY A 109 10.91 -20.66 -9.08
N LYS A 110 12.20 -20.81 -9.39
CA LYS A 110 13.17 -19.71 -9.26
C LYS A 110 12.68 -18.58 -10.16
N ALA A 111 12.45 -17.39 -9.60
CA ALA A 111 12.10 -16.22 -10.39
C ALA A 111 13.36 -15.64 -11.04
N SER A 112 13.23 -15.10 -12.25
CA SER A 112 14.34 -14.46 -12.97
C SER A 112 13.84 -13.29 -13.80
N GLY A 113 14.68 -12.27 -13.98
CA GLY A 113 14.39 -11.14 -14.84
C GLY A 113 13.37 -10.18 -14.22
N LYS A 114 12.29 -9.88 -14.96
CA LYS A 114 11.24 -8.98 -14.50
C LYS A 114 9.96 -9.74 -14.19
N ILE A 115 9.39 -9.53 -13.01
CA ILE A 115 8.23 -10.27 -12.55
C ILE A 115 7.09 -9.38 -12.11
N PHE A 116 5.88 -9.90 -12.25
CA PHE A 116 4.64 -9.28 -11.83
C PHE A 116 3.99 -10.08 -10.71
N PHE A 117 3.70 -9.41 -9.59
CA PHE A 117 2.90 -9.90 -8.47
C PHE A 117 1.48 -9.33 -8.59
N PRO A 118 0.53 -10.12 -9.12
CA PRO A 118 -0.84 -9.66 -9.29
C PRO A 118 -1.58 -9.41 -7.97
N GLY A 119 -1.18 -10.02 -6.86
CA GLY A 119 -1.91 -9.94 -5.60
C GLY A 119 -3.23 -10.70 -5.63
N HIS A 120 -3.75 -11.00 -4.44
CA HIS A 120 -4.95 -11.84 -4.29
C HIS A 120 -6.17 -11.29 -5.05
N ALA A 121 -6.50 -10.00 -4.85
CA ALA A 121 -7.69 -9.38 -5.44
C ALA A 121 -7.67 -9.34 -6.97
N MET A 122 -6.50 -9.21 -7.60
CA MET A 122 -6.42 -9.27 -9.07
C MET A 122 -6.50 -10.70 -9.59
N ARG A 123 -5.94 -11.68 -8.88
CA ARG A 123 -6.06 -13.10 -9.27
C ARG A 123 -7.51 -13.58 -9.31
N GLU A 124 -8.38 -13.01 -8.47
CA GLU A 124 -9.82 -13.29 -8.49
C GLU A 124 -10.57 -12.66 -9.69
N ASN A 125 -9.95 -11.69 -10.38
CA ASN A 125 -10.53 -11.05 -11.57
C ASN A 125 -9.73 -11.41 -12.83
N GLU A 126 -10.03 -12.57 -13.41
CA GLU A 126 -9.32 -13.11 -14.58
C GLU A 126 -9.26 -12.13 -15.77
N LYS A 127 -10.33 -11.35 -16.00
CA LYS A 127 -10.39 -10.37 -17.10
C LYS A 127 -9.34 -9.27 -16.90
N ILE A 128 -9.28 -8.66 -15.72
CA ILE A 128 -8.33 -7.58 -15.43
C ILE A 128 -6.90 -8.12 -15.34
N LEU A 129 -6.72 -9.30 -14.76
CA LEU A 129 -5.42 -9.97 -14.73
C LEU A 129 -4.86 -10.19 -16.13
N LYS A 130 -5.65 -10.79 -17.05
CA LYS A 130 -5.23 -11.02 -18.43
C LYS A 130 -4.85 -9.72 -19.15
N ARG A 131 -5.62 -8.65 -18.94
CA ARG A 131 -5.30 -7.33 -19.50
C ARG A 131 -4.01 -6.75 -18.94
N ALA A 132 -3.85 -6.76 -17.63
CA ALA A 132 -2.63 -6.27 -16.98
C ALA A 132 -1.39 -7.04 -17.46
N LEU A 133 -1.48 -8.37 -17.54
CA LEU A 133 -0.42 -9.23 -18.06
C LEU A 133 -0.07 -8.90 -19.51
N GLY A 134 -1.07 -8.81 -20.40
CA GLY A 134 -0.81 -8.49 -21.81
C GLY A 134 -0.10 -7.14 -22.01
N LEU A 135 -0.32 -6.17 -21.12
CA LEU A 135 0.39 -4.88 -21.15
C LEU A 135 1.81 -4.97 -20.60
N LEU A 136 2.02 -5.76 -19.55
CA LEU A 136 3.30 -5.92 -18.86
C LEU A 136 4.26 -6.86 -19.60
N GLU A 137 3.76 -7.92 -20.24
CA GLU A 137 4.55 -8.87 -21.04
C GLU A 137 5.27 -8.17 -22.20
N GLN A 138 4.64 -7.16 -22.80
CA GLN A 138 5.26 -6.31 -23.82
C GLN A 138 6.48 -5.52 -23.30
N ASN A 139 6.61 -5.37 -21.97
CA ASN A 139 7.75 -4.75 -21.29
C ASN A 139 8.70 -5.78 -20.64
N GLY A 140 8.50 -7.07 -20.94
CA GLY A 140 9.34 -8.19 -20.51
C GLY A 140 9.03 -8.74 -19.13
N PHE A 141 7.85 -8.43 -18.57
CA PHE A 141 7.43 -8.98 -17.27
C PHE A 141 6.72 -10.32 -17.44
N ALA A 142 7.06 -11.28 -16.58
CA ALA A 142 6.31 -12.53 -16.46
C ALA A 142 5.44 -12.52 -15.19
N SER A 143 4.25 -13.12 -15.26
CA SER A 143 3.46 -13.38 -14.05
C SER A 143 4.23 -14.30 -13.11
N PHE A 144 4.17 -14.03 -11.81
CA PHE A 144 4.72 -14.91 -10.78
C PHE A 144 3.62 -15.34 -9.80
N GLU A 145 3.70 -16.58 -9.31
CA GLU A 145 2.75 -17.09 -8.32
C GLU A 145 3.07 -16.51 -6.93
N ASP A 146 2.33 -15.48 -6.56
CA ASP A 146 2.59 -14.63 -5.40
C ASP A 146 1.60 -14.87 -4.23
N SER A 147 0.89 -16.01 -4.21
CA SER A 147 -0.03 -16.33 -3.12
C SER A 147 0.65 -16.43 -1.76
N GLU A 148 1.88 -16.95 -1.69
CA GLU A 148 2.64 -17.03 -0.44
C GLU A 148 2.98 -15.65 0.11
N ILE A 149 3.53 -14.76 -0.73
CA ILE A 149 3.94 -13.43 -0.29
C ILE A 149 2.73 -12.53 -0.02
N SER A 150 1.62 -12.73 -0.74
CA SER A 150 0.31 -12.11 -0.44
C SER A 150 -0.20 -12.55 0.94
N ALA A 151 -0.03 -13.83 1.28
CA ALA A 151 -0.39 -14.38 2.59
C ALA A 151 0.49 -13.78 3.71
N MET A 152 1.81 -13.67 3.49
CA MET A 152 2.71 -12.98 4.43
C MET A 152 2.32 -11.51 4.62
N ALA A 153 1.97 -10.79 3.55
CA ALA A 153 1.49 -9.42 3.63
C ALA A 153 0.25 -9.30 4.54
N ALA A 154 -0.75 -10.17 4.33
CA ALA A 154 -1.96 -10.18 5.15
C ALA A 154 -1.67 -10.50 6.63
N GLU A 155 -0.76 -11.43 6.89
CA GLU A 155 -0.27 -11.74 8.25
C GLU A 155 0.37 -10.50 8.89
N MET A 156 1.26 -9.82 8.18
CA MET A 156 1.95 -8.62 8.66
C MET A 156 1.00 -7.43 8.89
N GLU A 157 0.02 -7.23 8.02
CA GLU A 157 -1.02 -6.21 8.22
C GLU A 157 -1.82 -6.48 9.51
N ALA A 158 -2.10 -7.75 9.81
CA ALA A 158 -2.76 -8.19 11.03
C ALA A 158 -1.86 -8.15 12.28
N GLY A 159 -0.59 -7.75 12.15
CA GLY A 159 0.38 -7.74 13.25
C GLY A 159 1.01 -9.10 13.52
N ILE A 160 0.96 -10.05 12.60
CA ILE A 160 1.64 -11.33 12.74
C ILE A 160 3.04 -11.20 12.13
N ARG A 161 4.06 -11.59 12.88
CA ARG A 161 5.44 -11.58 12.37
C ARG A 161 5.60 -12.65 11.28
N PRO A 162 6.24 -12.32 10.15
CA PRO A 162 6.49 -13.31 9.11
C PRO A 162 7.42 -14.39 9.66
N ASP A 163 7.14 -15.64 9.31
CA ASP A 163 8.03 -16.74 9.67
C ASP A 163 9.43 -16.54 9.03
N PRO A 164 10.53 -16.57 9.81
CA PRO A 164 11.86 -16.32 9.29
C PRO A 164 12.29 -17.29 8.19
N GLN A 165 11.83 -18.55 8.21
CA GLN A 165 12.21 -19.55 7.21
C GLN A 165 11.48 -19.28 5.89
N ARG A 166 10.17 -18.97 5.95
CA ARG A 166 9.37 -18.55 4.79
C ARG A 166 9.96 -17.31 4.12
N LEU A 167 10.28 -16.28 4.90
CA LEU A 167 10.90 -15.06 4.37
C LEU A 167 12.26 -15.35 3.72
N LYS A 168 13.12 -16.16 4.36
CA LYS A 168 14.42 -16.55 3.77
C LYS A 168 14.25 -17.34 2.48
N ALA A 169 13.27 -18.25 2.42
CA ALA A 169 12.96 -19.01 1.21
C ALA A 169 12.49 -18.10 0.08
N PHE A 170 11.61 -17.13 0.37
CA PHE A 170 11.17 -16.11 -0.57
C PHE A 170 12.34 -15.27 -1.08
N ILE A 171 13.19 -14.73 -0.19
CA ILE A 171 14.35 -13.91 -0.63
C ILE A 171 15.27 -14.72 -1.55
N ARG A 172 15.51 -16.00 -1.24
CA ARG A 172 16.33 -16.89 -2.08
C ARG A 172 15.71 -17.13 -3.46
N SER A 173 14.39 -17.29 -3.55
CA SER A 173 13.70 -17.51 -4.84
C SER A 173 13.72 -16.28 -5.75
N MET A 174 14.02 -15.10 -5.20
CA MET A 174 14.10 -13.82 -5.90
C MET A 174 15.54 -13.43 -6.33
N SER A 175 16.52 -14.33 -6.18
CA SER A 175 17.95 -14.02 -6.38
C SER A 175 18.32 -13.50 -7.78
N ASP A 176 17.62 -13.94 -8.84
CA ASP A 176 17.89 -13.52 -10.23
C ASP A 176 16.89 -12.45 -10.74
N VAL A 177 16.08 -11.89 -9.84
CA VAL A 177 15.06 -10.89 -10.18
C VAL A 177 15.71 -9.50 -10.19
N THR A 178 15.33 -8.68 -11.17
CA THR A 178 15.86 -7.33 -11.38
C THR A 178 14.80 -6.25 -11.20
N GLU A 179 13.55 -6.56 -11.53
CA GLU A 179 12.41 -5.63 -11.41
C GLU A 179 11.15 -6.40 -10.99
N ILE A 180 10.42 -5.83 -10.04
CA ILE A 180 9.12 -6.32 -9.56
C ILE A 180 8.07 -5.24 -9.80
N VAL A 181 6.99 -5.61 -10.47
CA VAL A 181 5.74 -4.86 -10.42
C VAL A 181 4.82 -5.57 -9.44
N ALA A 182 4.37 -4.87 -8.39
CA ALA A 182 3.43 -5.41 -7.41
C ALA A 182 2.14 -4.61 -7.42
N ALA A 183 1.01 -5.28 -7.61
CA ALA A 183 -0.31 -4.66 -7.53
C ALA A 183 -0.66 -4.28 -6.08
N ASP A 184 -0.26 -5.09 -5.10
CA ASP A 184 -0.44 -4.77 -3.69
C ASP A 184 0.59 -3.76 -3.19
N GLY A 185 0.12 -2.53 -2.94
CA GLY A 185 0.96 -1.44 -2.46
C GLY A 185 1.56 -1.65 -1.07
N PHE A 186 0.96 -2.49 -0.21
CA PHE A 186 1.53 -2.78 1.11
C PHE A 186 2.88 -3.49 0.99
N LEU A 187 3.03 -4.39 0.00
CA LEU A 187 4.26 -5.11 -0.25
C LEU A 187 5.41 -4.22 -0.70
N HIS A 188 5.15 -3.04 -1.28
CA HIS A 188 6.21 -2.22 -1.89
C HIS A 188 7.32 -1.86 -0.92
N ARG A 189 6.92 -1.46 0.29
CA ARG A 189 7.87 -1.12 1.36
C ARG A 189 8.73 -2.32 1.73
N HIS A 190 8.09 -3.46 1.97
CA HIS A 190 8.76 -4.67 2.44
C HIS A 190 9.65 -5.28 1.37
N LEU A 191 9.21 -5.32 0.11
CA LEU A 191 10.01 -5.80 -1.00
C LEU A 191 11.28 -4.95 -1.20
N ARG A 192 11.20 -3.62 -1.06
CA ARG A 192 12.41 -2.77 -1.12
C ARG A 192 13.38 -3.03 0.04
N GLN A 193 12.85 -3.34 1.22
CA GLN A 193 13.67 -3.67 2.38
C GLN A 193 14.32 -5.06 2.25
N TRP A 194 13.56 -6.05 1.78
CA TRP A 194 14.02 -7.44 1.65
C TRP A 194 14.90 -7.67 0.42
N LEU A 195 14.71 -6.88 -0.63
CA LEU A 195 15.37 -7.00 -1.93
C LEU A 195 15.94 -5.63 -2.38
N PRO A 196 16.94 -5.07 -1.68
CA PRO A 196 17.42 -3.69 -1.92
C PRO A 196 18.05 -3.47 -3.31
N GLY A 197 18.46 -4.53 -4.00
CA GLY A 197 18.96 -4.47 -5.38
C GLY A 197 17.87 -4.56 -6.46
N VAL A 198 16.61 -4.82 -6.09
CA VAL A 198 15.51 -5.04 -7.01
C VAL A 198 14.67 -3.79 -7.15
N ARG A 199 14.37 -3.39 -8.38
CA ARG A 199 13.48 -2.24 -8.63
C ARG A 199 12.03 -2.65 -8.37
N VAL A 200 11.41 -2.12 -7.31
CA VAL A 200 10.01 -2.40 -6.97
C VAL A 200 9.11 -1.23 -7.35
N THR A 201 8.09 -1.47 -8.16
CA THR A 201 7.12 -0.46 -8.60
C THR A 201 5.67 -0.93 -8.56
N GLY A 202 4.74 0.02 -8.52
CA GLY A 202 3.31 -0.29 -8.58
C GLY A 202 2.82 -0.57 -9.98
N LEU A 203 1.69 -1.27 -10.09
CA LEU A 203 1.07 -1.55 -11.39
C LEU A 203 0.72 -0.26 -12.15
N GLY A 204 0.11 0.72 -11.47
CA GLY A 204 -0.20 2.01 -12.09
C GLY A 204 1.05 2.73 -12.59
N GLU A 205 2.10 2.82 -11.76
CA GLU A 205 3.39 3.40 -12.16
C GLU A 205 3.98 2.70 -13.40
N ALA A 206 3.95 1.36 -13.42
CA ALA A 206 4.48 0.56 -14.52
C ALA A 206 3.71 0.80 -15.82
N LEU A 207 2.38 0.79 -15.77
CA LEU A 207 1.52 1.00 -16.94
C LEU A 207 1.59 2.45 -17.45
N LEU A 208 1.74 3.44 -16.56
CA LEU A 208 1.94 4.84 -16.93
C LEU A 208 3.28 5.12 -17.63
N ARG A 209 4.23 4.18 -17.64
CA ARG A 209 5.42 4.32 -18.51
C ARG A 209 5.10 4.11 -19.98
N ARG A 210 3.98 3.46 -20.29
CA ARG A 210 3.57 3.21 -21.66
C ARG A 210 2.89 4.45 -22.28
N PRO A 211 3.35 4.91 -23.46
CA PRO A 211 2.76 6.09 -24.10
C PRO A 211 1.29 5.94 -24.50
N ASP A 212 0.87 4.73 -24.88
CA ASP A 212 -0.52 4.42 -25.26
C ASP A 212 -1.48 4.52 -24.06
N VAL A 213 -1.13 3.93 -22.91
CA VAL A 213 -1.88 4.05 -21.66
C VAL A 213 -1.99 5.52 -21.24
N LYS A 214 -0.88 6.27 -21.29
CA LYS A 214 -0.91 7.71 -20.96
C LYS A 214 -1.80 8.53 -21.90
N LYS A 215 -1.77 8.24 -23.20
CA LYS A 215 -2.61 8.92 -24.20
C LYS A 215 -4.10 8.61 -24.06
N ALA A 216 -4.45 7.50 -23.43
CA ALA A 216 -5.85 7.11 -23.20
C ALA A 216 -6.53 7.88 -22.06
N PHE A 217 -5.76 8.62 -21.25
CA PHE A 217 -6.31 9.51 -20.23
C PHE A 217 -6.97 10.74 -20.84
N LYS A 218 -8.06 11.17 -20.18
CA LYS A 218 -8.81 12.38 -20.50
C LYS A 218 -8.68 13.38 -19.35
N ASN A 219 -8.79 14.67 -19.64
CA ASN A 219 -8.80 15.71 -18.62
C ASN A 219 -10.04 15.64 -17.69
N THR A 220 -11.08 14.91 -18.10
CA THR A 220 -12.27 14.62 -17.29
C THR A 220 -12.13 13.39 -16.38
N ASP A 221 -11.00 12.68 -16.44
CA ASP A 221 -10.77 11.50 -15.61
C ASP A 221 -10.39 11.90 -14.18
N LEU A 222 -10.82 11.09 -13.22
CA LEU A 222 -10.27 11.06 -11.87
C LEU A 222 -9.46 9.78 -11.69
N TYR A 223 -8.14 9.92 -11.54
CA TYR A 223 -7.23 8.81 -11.28
C TYR A 223 -7.06 8.59 -9.77
N ILE A 224 -7.34 7.36 -9.34
CA ILE A 224 -7.20 6.90 -7.96
C ILE A 224 -5.90 6.11 -7.84
N ILE A 225 -4.90 6.76 -7.26
CA ILE A 225 -3.58 6.18 -6.99
C ILE A 225 -3.69 5.20 -5.81
N GLU A 226 -3.04 4.04 -5.91
CA GLU A 226 -2.89 3.12 -4.77
C GLU A 226 -1.99 3.78 -3.73
N ALA A 227 -2.60 4.15 -2.60
CA ALA A 227 -1.96 5.03 -1.62
C ALA A 227 -0.78 4.39 -0.89
N ARG A 228 -0.81 3.08 -0.60
CA ARG A 228 0.22 2.41 0.20
C ARG A 228 1.54 2.37 -0.58
N GLY A 229 1.48 1.93 -1.84
CA GLY A 229 2.62 1.90 -2.75
C GLY A 229 3.14 3.30 -3.07
N TYR A 230 2.23 4.25 -3.30
CA TYR A 230 2.58 5.66 -3.54
C TYR A 230 3.35 6.28 -2.37
N HIS A 231 2.89 6.09 -1.14
CA HIS A 231 3.55 6.67 0.03
C HIS A 231 4.85 5.95 0.41
N ALA A 232 5.01 4.67 0.05
CA ALA A 232 6.25 3.93 0.28
C ALA A 232 7.45 4.45 -0.54
N ASP A 233 7.22 5.31 -1.54
CA ASP A 233 8.26 5.94 -2.37
C ASP A 233 7.83 7.36 -2.80
N HIS A 234 7.26 8.10 -1.84
CA HIS A 234 6.56 9.37 -2.09
C HIS A 234 7.41 10.42 -2.81
N VAL A 235 8.66 10.61 -2.38
CA VAL A 235 9.58 11.64 -2.92
C VAL A 235 9.81 11.47 -4.42
N ARG A 236 9.88 10.22 -4.89
CA ARG A 236 10.00 9.93 -6.32
C ARG A 236 8.65 10.00 -7.01
N LEU A 237 7.64 9.37 -6.44
CA LEU A 237 6.35 9.18 -7.09
C LEU A 237 5.55 10.47 -7.23
N VAL A 238 5.70 11.43 -6.32
CA VAL A 238 5.07 12.75 -6.48
C VAL A 238 5.44 13.40 -7.82
N LYS A 239 6.70 13.27 -8.25
CA LYS A 239 7.18 13.81 -9.54
C LYS A 239 6.59 13.05 -10.73
N VAL A 240 6.43 11.73 -10.60
CA VAL A 240 5.87 10.88 -11.65
C VAL A 240 4.40 11.23 -11.88
N TYR A 241 3.60 11.26 -10.82
CA TYR A 241 2.16 11.53 -10.92
C TYR A 241 1.86 13.00 -11.21
N ASP A 242 2.63 13.97 -10.69
CA ASP A 242 2.45 15.37 -11.09
C ASP A 242 2.76 15.58 -12.57
N ARG A 243 3.80 14.93 -13.11
CA ARG A 243 4.08 14.97 -14.55
C ARG A 243 2.92 14.38 -15.35
N MET A 244 2.45 13.19 -14.98
CA MET A 244 1.30 12.56 -15.62
C MET A 244 0.06 13.46 -15.58
N ARG A 245 -0.22 14.10 -14.44
CA ARG A 245 -1.33 15.05 -14.28
C ARG A 245 -1.19 16.26 -15.21
N LEU A 246 0.01 16.81 -15.37
CA LEU A 246 0.29 17.93 -16.27
C LEU A 246 0.18 17.52 -17.75
N GLU A 247 0.66 16.32 -18.10
CA GLU A 247 0.62 15.79 -19.47
C GLU A 247 -0.81 15.47 -19.94
N THR A 248 -1.64 14.93 -19.05
CA THR A 248 -2.98 14.39 -19.39
C THR A 248 -4.13 15.33 -19.02
N GLY A 249 -3.90 16.26 -18.11
CA GLY A 249 -4.93 17.11 -17.50
C GLY A 249 -5.90 16.36 -16.58
N CYS A 250 -5.71 15.05 -16.33
CA CYS A 250 -6.58 14.30 -15.43
C CYS A 250 -6.48 14.83 -13.99
N ARG A 251 -7.46 14.49 -13.15
CA ARG A 251 -7.42 14.81 -11.71
C ARG A 251 -6.89 13.60 -10.95
N LEU A 252 -6.21 13.84 -9.84
CA LEU A 252 -5.70 12.77 -8.95
C LEU A 252 -6.44 12.77 -7.61
N ASN A 253 -6.47 11.64 -6.91
CA ASN A 253 -6.89 11.56 -5.50
C ASN A 253 -5.87 12.18 -4.52
N THR A 254 -4.99 13.09 -4.94
CA THR A 254 -4.01 13.73 -4.04
C THR A 254 -4.61 14.90 -3.24
N SER A 255 -4.17 15.06 -1.99
CA SER A 255 -4.43 16.23 -1.15
C SER A 255 -3.55 17.43 -1.52
N LEU A 256 -3.75 18.56 -0.84
CA LEU A 256 -2.88 19.75 -0.99
C LEU A 256 -1.42 19.46 -0.63
N GLN A 257 -1.17 18.47 0.24
CA GLN A 257 0.18 18.03 0.61
C GLN A 257 0.77 17.00 -0.36
N ARG A 258 0.13 16.78 -1.52
CA ARG A 258 0.52 15.76 -2.50
C ARG A 258 0.59 14.34 -1.92
N ALA A 259 -0.13 14.07 -0.82
CA ALA A 259 -0.38 12.72 -0.35
C ALA A 259 -1.60 12.16 -1.09
N ALA A 260 -1.54 10.91 -1.54
CA ALA A 260 -2.71 10.24 -2.10
C ALA A 260 -3.73 10.03 -0.98
N ILE A 261 -4.97 10.45 -1.17
CA ILE A 261 -6.00 10.23 -0.17
C ILE A 261 -6.47 8.78 -0.32
N PRO A 262 -6.23 7.92 0.68
CA PRO A 262 -6.70 6.55 0.65
C PRO A 262 -8.23 6.51 0.75
N THR A 263 -8.83 5.54 0.08
CA THR A 263 -10.22 5.13 0.28
C THR A 263 -10.39 4.31 1.56
N GLY A 264 -9.34 3.61 2.01
CA GLY A 264 -9.44 2.56 3.03
C GLY A 264 -9.98 1.24 2.48
N ALA A 265 -10.19 1.11 1.16
CA ALA A 265 -10.73 -0.08 0.54
C ALA A 265 -9.82 -1.31 0.71
N THR A 266 -8.51 -1.07 0.71
CA THR A 266 -7.47 -2.08 0.81
C THR A 266 -7.17 -2.54 2.24
N ASN A 267 -7.85 -1.99 3.26
CA ASN A 267 -7.64 -2.40 4.64
C ASN A 267 -8.28 -3.78 4.92
N LEU A 268 -7.47 -4.75 5.31
CA LEU A 268 -7.91 -6.10 5.66
C LEU A 268 -8.71 -6.16 6.98
N ASN A 269 -8.65 -5.13 7.83
CA ASN A 269 -9.38 -5.13 9.12
C ASN A 269 -10.90 -4.91 9.01
N LYS A 270 -11.47 -4.81 7.79
CA LYS A 270 -12.90 -4.53 7.53
C LYS A 270 -13.88 -5.48 8.24
N GLY A 271 -13.48 -6.72 8.53
CA GLY A 271 -14.34 -7.73 9.18
C GLY A 271 -14.27 -7.79 10.71
N SER A 272 -13.36 -7.05 11.35
CA SER A 272 -13.05 -7.21 12.78
C SER A 272 -13.90 -6.34 13.73
N GLY A 273 -14.82 -5.52 13.20
CA GLY A 273 -15.53 -4.48 13.99
C GLY A 273 -14.63 -3.31 14.45
N ALA A 274 -13.32 -3.41 14.24
CA ALA A 274 -12.33 -2.41 14.63
C ALA A 274 -11.97 -1.43 13.50
N ALA A 275 -12.50 -1.63 12.29
CA ALA A 275 -12.33 -0.68 11.19
C ALA A 275 -13.13 0.60 11.49
N ARG A 276 -12.42 1.70 11.75
CA ARG A 276 -13.00 3.03 12.00
C ARG A 276 -13.08 3.91 10.74
N VAL A 277 -12.76 3.36 9.57
CA VAL A 277 -12.83 4.05 8.29
C VAL A 277 -13.89 3.38 7.42
N ASP A 278 -15.00 4.08 7.21
CA ASP A 278 -16.00 3.78 6.19
C ASP A 278 -15.41 4.16 4.82
N ALA A 279 -15.15 3.14 4.01
CA ALA A 279 -14.58 3.32 2.68
C ALA A 279 -15.56 3.99 1.70
N GLU A 280 -16.87 3.75 1.83
CA GLU A 280 -17.88 4.35 0.96
C GLU A 280 -18.05 5.84 1.29
N GLU A 281 -18.03 6.20 2.58
CA GLU A 281 -17.97 7.61 2.98
C GLU A 281 -16.70 8.29 2.48
N GLN A 282 -15.57 7.61 2.56
CA GLN A 282 -14.30 8.13 2.08
C GLN A 282 -14.30 8.33 0.56
N ALA A 283 -14.84 7.39 -0.22
CA ALA A 283 -14.99 7.50 -1.66
C ALA A 283 -15.95 8.64 -2.05
N ARG A 284 -17.09 8.77 -1.36
CA ARG A 284 -18.01 9.92 -1.53
C ARG A 284 -17.32 11.25 -1.34
N TRP A 285 -16.42 11.35 -0.36
CA TRP A 285 -15.65 12.57 -0.16
C TRP A 285 -14.55 12.80 -1.18
N ILE A 286 -13.86 11.74 -1.62
CA ILE A 286 -12.91 11.86 -2.74
C ILE A 286 -13.65 12.41 -3.97
N MET A 287 -14.91 12.03 -4.15
CA MET A 287 -15.79 12.52 -5.21
C MET A 287 -16.45 13.87 -4.91
N ASP A 288 -16.36 14.40 -3.69
CA ASP A 288 -17.10 15.61 -3.32
C ASP A 288 -16.65 16.79 -4.18
N LYS A 289 -17.63 17.44 -4.83
CA LYS A 289 -17.43 18.50 -5.83
C LYS A 289 -16.51 18.10 -7.01
N ARG A 290 -16.23 16.81 -7.17
CA ARG A 290 -15.56 16.24 -8.35
C ARG A 290 -16.65 15.57 -9.19
N ARG A 291 -16.84 16.05 -10.41
CA ARG A 291 -17.75 15.43 -11.38
C ARG A 291 -16.93 14.83 -12.52
N PRO A 292 -16.11 13.79 -12.27
CA PRO A 292 -15.37 13.15 -13.34
C PRO A 292 -16.35 12.44 -14.28
N ALA A 293 -16.00 12.37 -15.56
CA ALA A 293 -16.74 11.52 -16.50
C ALA A 293 -16.43 10.04 -16.24
N ARG A 294 -15.20 9.76 -15.79
CA ARG A 294 -14.67 8.42 -15.56
C ARG A 294 -13.70 8.41 -14.39
N VAL A 295 -13.77 7.37 -13.58
CA VAL A 295 -12.83 7.07 -12.49
C VAL A 295 -11.93 5.94 -12.97
N VAL A 296 -10.62 6.15 -12.89
CA VAL A 296 -9.61 5.17 -13.27
C VAL A 296 -8.83 4.79 -12.02
N VAL A 297 -8.81 3.51 -11.67
CA VAL A 297 -8.21 3.04 -10.41
C VAL A 297 -6.99 2.15 -10.64
N GLU A 298 -6.04 2.17 -9.71
CA GLU A 298 -4.89 1.24 -9.68
C GLU A 298 -5.16 -0.05 -8.91
N ALA A 299 -6.04 -0.01 -7.91
CA ALA A 299 -6.33 -1.14 -7.03
C ALA A 299 -7.68 -1.77 -7.33
N MET A 300 -7.77 -3.08 -7.17
CA MET A 300 -8.99 -3.85 -7.37
C MET A 300 -10.04 -3.53 -6.31
N GLU A 301 -9.62 -3.29 -5.08
CA GLU A 301 -10.50 -2.94 -3.97
C GLU A 301 -11.16 -1.57 -4.20
N ASP A 302 -10.43 -0.63 -4.81
CA ASP A 302 -10.98 0.67 -5.21
C ASP A 302 -11.93 0.53 -6.40
N LEU A 303 -11.66 -0.37 -7.34
CA LEU A 303 -12.56 -0.65 -8.46
C LEU A 303 -13.93 -1.08 -7.94
N GLU A 304 -13.94 -2.08 -7.05
CA GLU A 304 -15.18 -2.61 -6.48
C GLU A 304 -15.88 -1.61 -5.55
N LEU A 305 -15.13 -0.71 -4.90
CA LEU A 305 -15.70 0.37 -4.12
C LEU A 305 -16.40 1.41 -4.99
N PHE A 306 -15.70 1.94 -6.00
CA PHE A 306 -16.24 3.02 -6.83
C PHE A 306 -17.36 2.53 -7.76
N LYS A 307 -17.36 1.26 -8.20
CA LYS A 307 -18.48 0.68 -8.97
C LYS A 307 -19.82 0.69 -8.23
N LYS A 308 -19.81 0.67 -6.89
CA LYS A 308 -21.03 0.79 -6.08
C LYS A 308 -21.61 2.21 -6.08
N MET A 309 -20.82 3.20 -6.47
CA MET A 309 -21.24 4.58 -6.53
C MET A 309 -21.95 4.84 -7.87
N SER A 310 -23.08 5.55 -7.83
CA SER A 310 -23.74 6.01 -9.04
C SER A 310 -22.99 7.18 -9.67
N GLY A 311 -22.97 7.25 -11.01
CA GLY A 311 -22.45 8.40 -11.75
C GLY A 311 -21.42 8.00 -12.80
N PRO A 312 -20.11 8.10 -12.49
CA PRO A 312 -19.05 7.93 -13.48
C PRO A 312 -18.87 6.48 -13.92
N GLU A 313 -18.34 6.30 -15.13
CA GLU A 313 -17.74 5.03 -15.53
C GLU A 313 -16.55 4.73 -14.61
N VAL A 314 -16.41 3.50 -14.12
CA VAL A 314 -15.28 3.10 -13.26
C VAL A 314 -14.53 1.96 -13.92
N ILE A 315 -13.25 2.19 -14.23
CA ILE A 315 -12.39 1.22 -14.89
C ILE A 315 -11.09 1.03 -14.14
N HIS A 316 -10.48 -0.14 -14.30
CA HIS A 316 -9.11 -0.36 -13.87
C HIS A 316 -8.13 0.26 -14.88
N VAL A 317 -6.95 0.70 -14.43
CA VAL A 317 -5.93 1.31 -15.31
C VAL A 317 -5.51 0.41 -16.48
N SER A 318 -5.59 -0.92 -16.33
CA SER A 318 -5.32 -1.87 -17.42
C SER A 318 -6.43 -1.98 -18.47
N GLU A 319 -7.58 -1.33 -18.25
CA GLU A 319 -8.70 -1.28 -19.19
C GLU A 319 -8.74 0.03 -20.01
N LEU A 320 -7.74 0.90 -19.85
CA LEU A 320 -7.66 2.16 -20.59
C LEU A 320 -7.46 1.97 -22.11
N ILE A 321 -6.87 0.85 -22.51
CA ILE A 321 -6.61 0.49 -23.90
C ILE A 321 -7.23 -0.86 -24.28
#